data_AF-A0A8T9BWV7-F1
#
_entry.id   AF-A0A8T9BWV7-F1
#
_cell.length_a   1.000
_cell.length_b   1.000
_cell.length_c   1.000
_cell.angle_alpha   90.00
_cell.angle_beta   90.00
_cell.angle_gamma   90.00
#
_symmetry.space_group_name_H-M   'P 1'
#
loop_
_entity.id
_entity.type
_entity.pdbx_description
1 polymer ?
#
loop_
_entity_poly.entity_id
_entity_poly.type
_entity_poly.pdbx_seq_one_letter_code
_entity_poly.pdbx_strand_id
1 'polypeptide(L)'
;MAKPTSFPALLATLTQALSSATESTEKLSAPIPPQNGISLLDVKNELFLSYLQNLVFLIVLKIRNRKSSSSNDEDEDVASEVLDDVVTSKLVELQIYLERGVRPLENRLKYQIDKVLSAADDARRAEDLAKPKLNGKPIQEDSEDDEASDKDDEEDSDAEPTNGVTDTDKMNEKFRRADSI
;
A
#
# COMPACT_ATOMS: atom_id res chain seq x y z
N MET A 1 -22.78 26.20 10.80
CA MET A 1 -24.04 26.18 10.02
C MET A 1 -24.45 24.73 9.86
N ALA A 2 -25.69 24.37 10.24
CA ALA A 2 -26.18 23.00 10.09
C ALA A 2 -26.33 22.67 8.59
N LYS A 3 -25.66 21.62 8.13
CA LYS A 3 -25.77 21.15 6.75
C LYS A 3 -27.23 20.67 6.55
N PRO A 4 -27.98 21.18 5.56
CA PRO A 4 -29.32 20.68 5.30
C PRO A 4 -29.24 19.19 4.96
N THR A 5 -29.82 18.34 5.82
CA THR A 5 -29.81 16.88 5.69
C THR A 5 -30.98 16.35 4.86
N SER A 6 -31.77 17.25 4.25
CA SER A 6 -32.86 16.82 3.37
C SER A 6 -32.29 16.14 2.14
N PHE A 7 -32.94 15.05 1.71
CA PHE A 7 -32.53 14.27 0.55
C PHE A 7 -32.22 15.12 -0.71
N PRO A 8 -33.06 16.09 -1.13
CA PRO A 8 -32.74 16.94 -2.28
C PRO A 8 -31.50 17.83 -2.06
N ALA A 9 -31.25 18.29 -0.84
CA ALA A 9 -30.04 19.06 -0.53
C ALA A 9 -28.77 18.20 -0.57
N LEU A 10 -28.87 16.93 -0.16
CA LEU A 10 -27.77 15.96 -0.28
C LEU A 10 -27.47 15.64 -1.74
N LEU A 11 -28.48 15.47 -2.60
CA LEU A 11 -28.28 15.27 -4.04
C LEU A 11 -27.65 16.50 -4.68
N ALA A 12 -28.10 17.72 -4.36
CA ALA A 12 -27.48 18.94 -4.87
C ALA A 12 -26.01 19.05 -4.47
N THR A 13 -25.68 18.70 -3.22
CA THR A 13 -24.30 18.70 -2.72
C THR A 13 -23.46 17.65 -3.45
N LEU A 14 -24.00 16.46 -3.69
CA LEU A 14 -23.33 15.39 -4.44
C LEU A 14 -23.07 15.81 -5.89
N THR A 15 -24.04 16.41 -6.57
CA THR A 15 -23.88 16.91 -7.93
C THR A 15 -22.80 17.99 -8.01
N GLN A 16 -22.77 18.91 -7.04
CA GLN A 16 -21.73 19.95 -6.98
C GLN A 16 -20.33 19.37 -6.69
N ALA A 17 -20.26 18.34 -5.84
CA ALA A 17 -19.00 17.64 -5.59
C ALA A 17 -18.51 16.92 -6.85
N LEU A 18 -19.41 16.26 -7.59
CA LEU A 18 -19.08 15.59 -8.85
C LEU A 18 -18.62 16.57 -9.93
N SER A 19 -19.31 17.71 -10.11
CA SER A 19 -18.90 18.72 -11.11
C SER A 19 -17.51 19.28 -10.79
N SER A 20 -17.23 19.55 -9.52
CA SER A 20 -15.91 20.04 -9.08
C SER A 20 -14.81 18.98 -9.28
N ALA A 21 -15.14 17.70 -9.06
CA ALA A 21 -14.22 16.59 -9.30
C ALA A 21 -13.93 16.43 -10.80
N THR A 22 -14.94 16.48 -11.67
CA THR A 22 -14.76 16.36 -13.12
C THR A 22 -13.87 17.46 -13.70
N GLU A 23 -14.07 18.71 -13.28
CA GLU A 23 -13.22 19.84 -13.69
C GLU A 23 -11.76 19.69 -13.25
N SER A 24 -11.53 18.98 -12.14
CA SER A 24 -10.18 18.69 -11.64
C SER A 24 -9.54 17.53 -12.40
N THR A 25 -10.33 16.54 -12.83
CA THR A 25 -9.84 15.39 -13.60
C THR A 25 -9.54 15.72 -15.07
N GLU A 26 -10.27 16.65 -15.71
CA GLU A 26 -9.99 17.06 -17.09
C GLU A 26 -8.61 17.71 -17.25
N LYS A 27 -8.06 18.26 -16.17
CA LYS A 27 -6.72 18.84 -16.12
C LYS A 27 -5.62 17.79 -15.97
N LEU A 28 -5.98 16.57 -15.55
CA LEU A 28 -5.08 15.45 -15.48
C LEU A 28 -5.04 14.80 -16.86
N SER A 29 -4.04 15.15 -17.68
CA SER A 29 -3.73 14.41 -18.89
C SER A 29 -3.64 12.91 -18.54
N ALA A 30 -4.27 12.05 -19.35
CA ALA A 30 -4.41 10.61 -19.16
C ALA A 30 -3.13 9.97 -18.57
N PRO A 31 -3.25 8.91 -17.74
CA PRO A 31 -2.10 8.36 -17.01
C PRO A 31 -1.03 7.94 -18.02
N ILE A 32 0.02 8.76 -18.13
CA ILE A 32 1.19 8.44 -18.92
C ILE A 32 1.83 7.26 -18.19
N PRO A 33 1.94 6.07 -18.83
CA PRO A 33 2.61 4.95 -18.19
C PRO A 33 4.03 5.41 -17.83
N PRO A 34 4.44 5.25 -16.56
CA PRO A 34 5.74 5.72 -16.12
C PRO A 34 6.83 5.00 -16.94
N GLN A 35 7.67 5.78 -17.62
CA GLN A 35 8.74 5.28 -18.51
C GLN A 35 9.74 4.37 -17.78
N ASN A 36 9.82 4.46 -16.46
CA ASN A 36 10.83 3.80 -15.62
C ASN A 36 10.26 2.62 -14.80
N GLY A 37 9.13 2.05 -15.20
CA GLY A 37 8.42 1.02 -14.46
C GLY A 37 7.46 1.59 -13.41
N ILE A 38 6.71 0.71 -12.75
CA ILE A 38 5.62 1.09 -11.84
C ILE A 38 6.23 1.45 -10.49
N SER A 39 6.18 2.74 -10.10
CA SER A 39 6.61 3.15 -8.75
C SER A 39 5.63 2.60 -7.70
N LEU A 40 6.11 2.37 -6.48
CA LEU A 40 5.23 2.08 -5.33
C LEU A 40 4.18 3.19 -5.16
N LEU A 41 4.53 4.43 -5.47
CA LEU A 41 3.60 5.56 -5.46
C LEU A 41 2.52 5.42 -6.54
N ASP A 42 2.87 4.95 -7.73
CA ASP A 42 1.92 4.73 -8.83
C ASP A 42 0.93 3.63 -8.46
N VAL A 43 1.43 2.52 -7.93
CA VAL A 43 0.58 1.41 -7.41
C VAL A 43 -0.37 1.91 -6.33
N LYS A 44 0.13 2.72 -5.38
CA LYS A 44 -0.70 3.30 -4.32
C LYS A 44 -1.81 4.20 -4.89
N ASN A 45 -1.46 5.04 -5.88
CA ASN A 45 -2.42 5.92 -6.53
C ASN A 45 -3.46 5.13 -7.34
N GLU A 46 -3.05 4.07 -8.04
CA GLU A 46 -3.96 3.18 -8.77
C GLU A 46 -4.93 2.46 -7.83
N LEU A 47 -4.44 1.95 -6.70
CA LEU A 47 -5.27 1.33 -5.65
C LEU A 47 -6.30 2.31 -5.09
N PHE A 48 -5.90 3.55 -4.80
CA PHE A 48 -6.84 4.57 -4.34
C PHE A 48 -7.86 4.94 -5.42
N LEU A 49 -7.44 5.05 -6.68
CA LEU A 49 -8.35 5.35 -7.77
C LEU A 49 -9.38 4.22 -7.95
N SER A 50 -8.93 2.97 -7.91
CA SER A 50 -9.80 1.79 -7.94
C SER A 50 -10.78 1.77 -6.76
N TYR A 51 -10.32 2.12 -5.55
CA TYR A 51 -11.18 2.23 -4.37
C TYR A 51 -12.25 3.31 -4.54
N LEU A 52 -11.87 4.50 -5.00
CA LEU A 52 -12.82 5.59 -5.26
C LEU A 52 -13.82 5.24 -6.36
N GLN A 53 -13.39 4.57 -7.42
CA GLN A 53 -14.27 4.12 -8.49
C GLN A 53 -15.33 3.12 -7.98
N ASN A 54 -14.92 2.13 -7.18
CA ASN A 54 -15.87 1.17 -6.57
C ASN A 54 -16.81 1.87 -5.57
N LEU A 55 -16.34 2.89 -4.85
CA LEU A 55 -17.17 3.66 -3.95
C LEU A 55 -18.24 4.48 -4.71
N VAL A 56 -17.85 5.13 -5.81
CA VAL A 56 -18.80 5.85 -6.68
C VAL A 56 -19.79 4.87 -7.31
N PHE A 57 -19.33 3.70 -7.73
CA PHE A 57 -20.21 2.65 -8.25
C PHE A 57 -21.25 2.22 -7.21
N LEU A 58 -20.84 1.98 -5.96
CA LEU A 58 -21.76 1.69 -4.86
C LEU A 58 -22.79 2.82 -4.64
N ILE A 59 -22.37 4.09 -4.71
CA ILE A 59 -23.27 5.24 -4.58
C ILE A 59 -24.33 5.23 -5.69
N VAL A 60 -23.92 4.99 -6.94
CA VAL A 60 -24.84 4.91 -8.09
C VAL A 60 -25.81 3.74 -7.92
N LEU A 61 -25.32 2.58 -7.48
CA LEU A 61 -26.11 1.38 -7.26
C LEU A 61 -27.20 1.63 -6.20
N LYS A 62 -26.83 2.23 -5.07
CA LYS A 62 -27.79 2.64 -4.03
C LYS A 62 -28.82 3.67 -4.49
N ILE A 63 -28.43 4.61 -5.36
CA ILE A 63 -29.38 5.60 -5.91
C ILE A 63 -30.36 4.91 -6.88
N ARG A 64 -29.89 3.95 -7.68
CA ARG A 64 -30.72 3.20 -8.63
C ARG A 64 -31.71 2.26 -7.93
N ASN A 65 -31.29 1.54 -6.90
CA ASN A 65 -32.18 0.64 -6.17
C ASN A 65 -33.35 1.38 -5.54
N ARG A 66 -33.09 2.55 -4.94
CA ARG A 66 -34.17 3.38 -4.37
C ARG A 66 -35.18 3.87 -5.41
N LYS A 67 -34.81 3.89 -6.70
CA LYS A 67 -35.71 4.19 -7.81
C LYS A 67 -36.49 2.95 -8.26
N SER A 68 -35.87 1.76 -8.21
CA SER A 68 -36.50 0.48 -8.59
C SER A 68 -37.43 -0.08 -7.52
N SER A 69 -37.20 0.15 -6.22
CA SER A 69 -38.14 -0.26 -5.15
C SER A 69 -39.53 0.41 -5.21
N SER A 70 -39.78 1.26 -6.22
CA SER A 70 -41.08 1.84 -6.53
C SER A 70 -41.83 1.10 -7.65
N SER A 71 -41.19 0.11 -8.29
CA SER A 71 -41.72 -0.85 -9.25
C SER A 71 -41.60 -2.26 -8.65
N ASN A 72 -42.71 -2.99 -8.56
CA ASN A 72 -42.78 -4.31 -7.90
C ASN A 72 -42.14 -5.43 -8.75
N ASP A 73 -40.85 -5.38 -9.00
CA ASP A 73 -40.12 -6.45 -9.71
C ASP A 73 -39.19 -7.18 -8.73
N GLU A 74 -39.68 -8.28 -8.15
CA GLU A 74 -38.98 -9.09 -7.13
C GLU A 74 -37.63 -9.66 -7.64
N ASP A 75 -37.48 -9.86 -8.95
CA ASP A 75 -36.23 -10.34 -9.57
C ASP A 75 -35.12 -9.27 -9.62
N GLU A 76 -35.46 -7.97 -9.65
CA GLU A 76 -34.46 -6.89 -9.62
C GLU A 76 -33.87 -6.70 -8.22
N ASP A 77 -34.66 -6.92 -7.17
CA ASP A 77 -34.22 -6.75 -5.78
C ASP A 77 -33.13 -7.77 -5.40
N VAL A 78 -33.28 -9.04 -5.78
CA VAL A 78 -32.28 -10.09 -5.47
C VAL A 78 -30.98 -9.89 -6.24
N ALA A 79 -31.07 -9.53 -7.53
CA ALA A 79 -29.90 -9.23 -8.35
C ALA A 79 -29.12 -8.04 -7.78
N SER A 80 -29.83 -7.06 -7.22
CA SER A 80 -29.18 -5.91 -6.64
C SER A 80 -28.53 -6.17 -5.28
N GLU A 81 -29.09 -7.02 -4.43
CA GLU A 81 -28.44 -7.40 -3.17
C GLU A 81 -27.13 -8.13 -3.41
N VAL A 82 -27.09 -9.03 -4.41
CA VAL A 82 -25.87 -9.74 -4.80
C VAL A 82 -24.80 -8.77 -5.32
N LEU A 83 -25.20 -7.78 -6.12
CA LEU A 83 -24.26 -6.77 -6.62
C LEU A 83 -23.72 -5.88 -5.50
N ASP A 84 -24.55 -5.50 -4.52
CA ASP A 84 -24.10 -4.73 -3.34
C ASP A 84 -23.07 -5.52 -2.52
N ASP A 85 -23.29 -6.82 -2.29
CA ASP A 85 -22.34 -7.69 -1.58
C ASP A 85 -21.01 -7.83 -2.34
N VAL A 86 -21.05 -8.03 -3.66
CA VAL A 86 -19.86 -8.10 -4.50
C VAL A 86 -19.04 -6.80 -4.45
N VAL A 87 -19.69 -5.64 -4.55
CA VAL A 87 -19.00 -4.34 -4.53
C VAL A 87 -18.41 -4.04 -3.15
N THR A 88 -19.14 -4.36 -2.08
CA THR A 88 -18.63 -4.17 -0.71
C THR A 88 -17.47 -5.10 -0.40
N SER A 89 -17.54 -6.37 -0.83
CA SER A 89 -16.41 -7.30 -0.74
C SER A 89 -15.18 -6.77 -1.48
N LYS A 90 -15.37 -6.21 -2.68
CA LYS A 90 -14.26 -5.61 -3.45
C LYS A 90 -13.66 -4.39 -2.76
N LEU A 91 -14.47 -3.55 -2.12
CA LEU A 91 -13.98 -2.40 -1.33
C LEU A 91 -13.13 -2.86 -0.14
N VAL A 92 -13.56 -3.91 0.56
CA VAL A 92 -12.79 -4.50 1.67
C VAL A 92 -11.47 -5.10 1.17
N GLU A 93 -11.49 -5.79 0.04
CA GLU A 93 -10.28 -6.33 -0.61
C GLU A 93 -9.26 -5.22 -0.91
N LEU A 94 -9.71 -4.10 -1.51
CA LEU A 94 -8.87 -2.94 -1.81
C LEU A 94 -8.30 -2.29 -0.54
N GLN A 95 -9.08 -2.24 0.54
CA GLN A 95 -8.60 -1.77 1.84
C GLN A 95 -7.50 -2.70 2.40
N ILE A 96 -7.67 -4.02 2.26
CA ILE A 96 -6.66 -4.99 2.68
C ILE A 96 -5.37 -4.81 1.88
N TYR A 97 -5.44 -4.55 0.56
CA TYR A 97 -4.24 -4.28 -0.23
C TYR A 97 -3.52 -2.99 0.22
N LEU A 98 -4.26 -1.95 0.59
CA LEU A 98 -3.65 -0.75 1.16
C LEU A 98 -2.98 -1.04 2.51
N GLU A 99 -3.65 -1.77 3.39
CA GLU A 99 -3.18 -2.01 4.76
C GLU A 99 -2.07 -3.04 4.87
N ARG A 100 -2.18 -4.15 4.15
CA ARG A 100 -1.25 -5.27 4.20
C ARG A 100 -0.31 -5.37 3.01
N GLY A 101 -0.61 -4.69 1.89
CA GLY A 101 0.28 -4.63 0.74
C GLY A 101 1.16 -3.39 0.76
N VAL A 102 0.55 -2.20 0.68
CA VAL A 102 1.29 -0.94 0.52
C VAL A 102 2.00 -0.50 1.80
N ARG A 103 1.32 -0.51 2.96
CA ARG A 103 1.92 0.00 4.22
C ARG A 103 3.23 -0.71 4.62
N PRO A 104 3.37 -2.05 4.53
CA PRO A 104 4.64 -2.68 4.86
C PRO A 104 5.78 -2.27 3.92
N LEU A 105 5.49 -2.05 2.65
CA LEU A 105 6.48 -1.58 1.67
C LEU A 105 6.91 -0.14 1.97
N GLU A 106 5.97 0.73 2.35
CA GLU A 106 6.29 2.10 2.78
C GLU A 106 7.16 2.12 4.04
N ASN A 107 6.90 1.25 5.00
CA ASN A 107 7.71 1.15 6.21
C ASN A 107 9.15 0.69 5.91
N ARG A 108 9.31 -0.30 5.03
CA ARG A 108 10.63 -0.76 4.56
C ARG A 108 11.37 0.33 3.81
N LEU A 109 10.68 1.03 2.92
CA LEU A 109 11.26 2.14 2.16
C LEU A 109 11.69 3.28 3.07
N LYS A 110 10.86 3.63 4.06
CA LYS A 110 11.20 4.61 5.09
C LYS A 110 12.46 4.21 5.84
N TYR A 111 12.54 2.97 6.31
CA TYR A 111 13.73 2.49 7.01
C TYR A 111 15.00 2.60 6.15
N GLN A 112 14.92 2.23 4.87
CA GLN A 112 16.05 2.35 3.95
C GLN A 112 16.47 3.82 3.77
N ILE A 113 15.51 4.75 3.62
CA ILE A 113 15.80 6.18 3.54
C ILE A 113 16.45 6.69 4.83
N ASP A 114 15.90 6.33 5.99
CA ASP A 114 16.42 6.74 7.30
C ASP A 114 17.85 6.21 7.52
N LYS A 115 18.14 4.96 7.10
CA LYS A 115 19.48 4.36 7.17
C LYS A 115 20.49 5.10 6.30
N VAL A 116 20.13 5.42 5.05
CA VAL A 116 20.99 6.16 4.13
C VAL A 116 21.24 7.58 4.64
N LEU A 117 20.22 8.23 5.21
CA LEU A 117 20.34 9.56 5.79
C LEU A 117 21.26 9.56 7.02
N SER A 118 21.10 8.58 7.92
CA SER A 118 22.00 8.42 9.06
C SER A 118 23.44 8.20 8.62
N ALA A 119 23.68 7.30 7.67
CA ALA A 119 25.01 7.04 7.15
C ALA A 119 25.63 8.29 6.49
N ALA A 120 24.84 9.10 5.78
CA ALA A 120 25.30 10.36 5.21
C ALA A 120 25.64 11.40 6.29
N ASP A 121 24.82 11.51 7.34
CA ASP A 121 25.08 12.40 8.46
C ASP A 121 26.32 11.96 9.27
N ASP A 122 26.49 10.66 9.48
CA ASP A 122 27.65 10.09 10.15
C ASP A 122 28.93 10.31 9.34
N ALA A 123 28.89 10.15 8.02
CA ALA A 123 29.99 10.48 7.12
C ALA A 123 30.37 11.96 7.19
N ARG A 124 29.39 12.87 7.22
CA ARG A 124 29.64 14.32 7.38
C ARG A 124 30.28 14.65 8.72
N ARG A 125 29.84 14.01 9.82
CA ARG A 125 30.47 14.19 11.14
C ARG A 125 31.89 13.66 11.16
N ALA A 126 32.15 12.51 10.53
CA ALA A 126 33.50 11.96 10.39
C ALA A 126 34.42 12.90 9.60
N GLU A 127 33.94 13.51 8.51
CA GLU A 127 34.69 14.51 7.75
C GLU A 127 34.97 15.79 8.55
N ASP A 128 34.04 16.24 9.40
CA ASP A 128 34.24 17.41 10.26
C ASP A 128 35.22 17.14 11.40
N LEU A 129 35.29 15.91 11.92
CA LEU A 129 36.27 15.47 12.91
C LEU A 129 37.66 15.22 12.30
N ALA A 130 37.72 14.83 11.02
CA ALA A 130 38.97 14.64 10.28
C ALA A 130 39.63 15.94 9.80
N LYS A 131 38.96 17.10 9.97
CA LYS A 131 39.59 18.42 9.74
C LYS A 131 40.58 18.71 10.87
N PRO A 132 41.90 18.78 10.60
CA PRO A 132 42.88 18.99 11.65
C PRO A 132 42.65 20.36 12.30
N LYS A 133 42.42 20.36 13.62
CA LYS A 133 42.46 21.58 14.44
C LYS A 133 43.90 22.11 14.45
N LEU A 134 44.23 22.90 13.44
CA LEU A 134 45.45 23.72 13.44
C LEU A 134 45.25 24.84 14.44
N ASN A 135 45.58 24.62 15.71
CA ASN A 135 46.06 25.66 16.62
C ASN A 135 46.75 25.00 17.81
N GLY A 136 48.08 25.08 17.80
CA GLY A 136 48.95 24.39 18.74
C GLY A 136 49.02 25.03 20.12
N LYS A 137 49.15 24.16 21.12
CA LYS A 137 50.09 24.31 22.24
C LYS A 137 50.25 22.93 22.91
N PRO A 138 51.47 22.46 23.23
CA PRO A 138 51.64 21.16 23.89
C PRO A 138 51.36 21.32 25.40
N ILE A 139 50.91 20.26 26.07
CA ILE A 139 51.43 19.73 27.35
C ILE A 139 50.50 18.63 27.91
N GLN A 140 51.15 17.49 28.21
CA GLN A 140 50.84 16.41 29.17
C GLN A 140 49.71 15.41 28.92
N GLU A 141 50.14 14.21 28.53
CA GLU A 141 49.85 12.91 29.16
C GLU A 141 48.61 12.84 30.07
N ASP A 142 47.55 12.24 29.53
CA ASP A 142 46.92 11.08 30.19
C ASP A 142 46.37 10.15 29.10
N SER A 143 46.82 8.90 29.11
CA SER A 143 46.37 7.86 28.18
C SER A 143 45.23 7.10 28.84
N GLU A 144 44.00 7.45 28.50
CA GLU A 144 42.87 6.54 28.60
C GLU A 144 42.39 6.25 27.17
N ASP A 145 42.93 5.16 26.65
CA ASP A 145 42.61 4.54 25.38
C ASP A 145 41.37 3.66 25.58
N ASP A 146 40.18 4.19 25.27
CA ASP A 146 38.95 3.42 25.12
C ASP A 146 38.57 3.37 23.62
N GLU A 147 39.47 2.81 22.81
CA GLU A 147 39.18 2.28 21.48
C GLU A 147 38.40 0.96 21.61
N ALA A 148 37.10 1.04 21.86
CA ALA A 148 36.19 -0.09 21.68
C ALA A 148 35.85 -0.27 20.19
N SER A 149 36.83 -0.71 19.41
CA SER A 149 36.63 -1.37 18.13
C SER A 149 36.14 -2.79 18.40
N ASP A 150 34.83 -3.01 18.39
CA ASP A 150 34.28 -4.36 18.26
C ASP A 150 33.67 -4.54 16.87
N LYS A 151 34.44 -5.23 16.03
CA LYS A 151 34.02 -5.75 14.73
C LYS A 151 33.64 -7.21 14.92
N ASP A 152 32.45 -7.51 14.44
CA ASP A 152 32.04 -8.79 13.86
C ASP A 152 32.23 -10.04 14.75
N ASP A 153 31.11 -10.54 15.29
CA ASP A 153 30.87 -11.98 15.22
C ASP A 153 29.41 -12.27 14.83
N GLU A 154 29.34 -12.90 13.67
CA GLU A 154 28.24 -13.60 13.02
C GLU A 154 27.54 -14.61 13.95
N GLU A 155 26.22 -14.46 14.18
CA GLU A 155 25.33 -15.61 14.38
C GLU A 155 23.96 -15.31 13.74
N ASP A 156 23.92 -15.33 12.40
CA ASP A 156 22.68 -15.51 11.65
C ASP A 156 22.25 -16.98 11.72
N SER A 157 21.59 -17.35 12.82
CA SER A 157 20.83 -18.60 12.93
C SER A 157 19.43 -18.39 12.36
N ASP A 158 19.32 -18.29 11.03
CA ASP A 158 18.05 -18.36 10.32
C ASP A 158 17.61 -19.83 10.19
N ALA A 159 17.06 -20.36 11.30
CA ALA A 159 16.31 -21.61 11.31
C ALA A 159 14.84 -21.31 10.97
N GLU A 160 14.55 -21.20 9.68
CA GLU A 160 13.19 -21.30 9.13
C GLU A 160 12.62 -22.71 9.42
N PRO A 161 11.50 -22.87 10.16
CA PRO A 161 10.71 -24.08 10.08
C PRO A 161 9.91 -24.02 8.77
N THR A 162 10.51 -24.50 7.69
CA THR A 162 9.75 -24.89 6.49
C THR A 162 8.93 -26.13 6.83
N ASN A 163 7.68 -25.92 7.26
CA ASN A 163 6.71 -26.98 7.42
C ASN A 163 5.45 -26.58 6.65
N GLY A 164 5.27 -27.18 5.46
CA GLY A 164 3.95 -27.15 4.83
C GLY A 164 3.83 -27.34 3.32
N VAL A 165 4.85 -27.79 2.57
CA VAL A 165 4.61 -28.34 1.22
C VAL A 165 5.57 -29.49 0.94
N THR A 166 5.13 -30.73 1.18
CA THR A 166 5.44 -31.91 0.34
C THR A 166 4.49 -33.04 0.71
N ASP A 167 3.34 -33.14 0.02
CA ASP A 167 2.71 -34.46 -0.24
C ASP A 167 1.59 -34.35 -1.30
N THR A 168 1.93 -33.80 -2.47
CA THR A 168 1.06 -33.91 -3.67
C THR A 168 1.72 -34.62 -4.84
N ASP A 169 2.99 -35.03 -4.75
CA ASP A 169 3.71 -35.65 -5.88
C ASP A 169 3.85 -37.18 -5.80
N LYS A 170 3.23 -37.85 -4.82
CA LYS A 170 3.14 -39.32 -4.77
C LYS A 170 1.81 -39.92 -5.24
N MET A 171 0.85 -39.09 -5.66
CA MET A 171 -0.45 -39.57 -6.17
C MET A 171 -0.54 -39.60 -7.69
N ASN A 172 0.36 -38.94 -8.43
CA ASN A 172 0.27 -38.86 -9.88
C ASN A 172 1.02 -39.99 -10.64
N GLU A 173 1.81 -40.81 -9.95
CA GLU A 173 2.50 -41.94 -10.59
C GLU A 173 1.71 -43.27 -10.52
N LYS A 174 0.67 -43.35 -9.68
CA LYS A 174 -0.21 -44.53 -9.60
C LYS A 174 -1.36 -44.53 -10.61
N PHE A 175 -1.70 -43.39 -11.22
CA PHE A 175 -2.74 -43.32 -12.25
C PHE A 175 -2.24 -43.60 -13.67
N ARG A 176 -0.93 -43.48 -13.93
CA ARG A 176 -0.35 -43.75 -15.27
C ARG A 176 0.04 -45.20 -15.52
N ARG A 177 -0.03 -46.07 -14.51
CA ARG A 177 0.27 -47.51 -14.65
C ARG A 177 -0.97 -48.41 -14.74
N ALA A 178 -2.18 -47.85 -14.72
CA ALA A 178 -3.42 -48.62 -14.79
C ALA A 178 -4.07 -48.67 -16.21
N ASP A 179 -3.60 -47.85 -17.16
CA ASP A 179 -4.15 -47.80 -18.54
C ASP A 179 -3.20 -48.37 -19.60
N SER A 180 -2.26 -49.24 -19.22
CA SER A 180 -1.41 -49.93 -20.19
C SER A 180 -1.11 -51.36 -19.77
N ILE A 181 -2.17 -52.17 -19.59
CA ILE A 181 -2.25 -53.60 -19.96
C ILE A 181 -3.71 -53.90 -20.30
#